data_AF-A0A2V5N4B5-F1
#
_entry.id   AF-A0A2V5N4B5-F1
#
_cell.length_a   1.000
_cell.length_b   1.000
_cell.length_c   1.000
_cell.angle_alpha   90.00
_cell.angle_beta   90.00
_cell.angle_gamma   90.00
#
_symmetry.space_group_name_H-M   'P 1'
#
loop_
_entity.id
_entity.type
_entity.pdbx_description
1 polymer ?
#
loop_
_entity_poly.entity_id
_entity_poly.type
_entity_poly.pdbx_seq_one_letter_code
_entity_poly.pdbx_strand_id
1 'polypeptide(L)'
;MIPFHSVLPELAQREVRCVHLQAVPGVTPTSGLSVGEYAFVEFYCDDLECDCRRVFLEVIARHQQDKILASINYGWEKASYYRKRMPWDPNAPRQIVRGSLDPMNEQSEHAEELLELFQRHVLNELYRLRLRRHYQLFRDELRRHRHIEPPK
;
A
#
# COMPACT_ATOMS: atom_id res chain seq x y z
N MET A 1 0.68 -4.67 11.49
CA MET A 1 1.30 -3.81 10.46
C MET A 1 1.22 -2.40 10.97
N ILE A 2 2.30 -1.63 10.84
CA ILE A 2 2.36 -0.25 11.30
C ILE A 2 2.73 0.68 10.15
N PRO A 3 2.41 1.99 10.24
CA PRO A 3 2.68 2.92 9.15
C PRO A 3 4.17 3.08 8.88
N PHE A 4 4.57 3.13 7.61
CA PHE A 4 5.96 3.35 7.20
C PHE A 4 6.51 4.67 7.76
N HIS A 5 5.68 5.72 7.76
CA HIS A 5 6.05 7.05 8.25
C HIS A 5 6.27 7.11 9.76
N SER A 6 5.84 6.12 10.56
CA SER A 6 6.13 6.10 12.00
C SER A 6 7.57 5.66 12.30
N VAL A 7 8.22 4.99 11.33
CA VAL A 7 9.61 4.51 11.44
C VAL A 7 10.56 5.37 10.60
N LEU A 8 10.14 5.77 9.40
CA LEU A 8 10.95 6.55 8.44
C LEU A 8 10.19 7.81 7.97
N PRO A 9 9.92 8.79 8.86
CA PRO A 9 9.02 9.91 8.58
C PRO A 9 9.49 10.80 7.41
N GLU A 10 10.77 11.18 7.38
CA GLU A 10 11.32 12.06 6.34
C GLU A 10 11.27 11.42 4.95
N LEU A 11 11.57 10.11 4.89
CA LEU A 11 11.55 9.37 3.64
C LEU A 11 10.12 9.17 3.15
N ALA A 12 9.20 8.82 4.07
CA ALA A 12 7.78 8.71 3.76
C ALA A 12 7.22 10.02 3.19
N GLN A 13 7.54 11.16 3.81
CA GLN A 13 7.09 12.46 3.33
C GLN A 13 7.62 12.79 1.92
N ARG A 14 8.87 12.43 1.62
CA ARG A 14 9.50 12.72 0.33
C ARG A 14 9.05 11.79 -0.80
N GLU A 15 8.71 10.55 -0.48
CA GLU A 15 8.55 9.49 -1.49
C GLU A 15 7.14 8.88 -1.54
N VAL A 16 6.21 9.37 -0.71
CA VAL A 16 4.79 9.00 -0.76
C VAL A 16 4.26 9.07 -2.18
N ARG A 17 3.54 8.03 -2.58
CA ARG A 17 2.94 7.98 -3.90
C ARG A 17 1.60 8.69 -3.87
N CYS A 18 1.49 9.78 -4.63
CA CYS A 18 0.24 10.47 -4.88
C CYS A 18 -0.20 10.33 -6.35
N VAL A 19 -1.52 10.27 -6.56
CA VAL A 19 -2.16 10.44 -7.86
C VAL A 19 -2.97 11.72 -7.87
N HIS A 20 -2.86 12.49 -8.94
CA HIS A 20 -3.58 13.74 -9.12
C HIS A 20 -4.63 13.55 -10.21
N LEU A 21 -5.90 13.60 -9.83
CA LEU A 21 -7.02 13.63 -10.75
C LEU A 21 -7.31 15.09 -11.09
N GLN A 22 -7.39 15.39 -12.39
CA GLN A 22 -7.63 16.72 -12.91
C GLN A 22 -8.90 16.73 -13.76
N ALA A 23 -9.65 17.83 -13.71
CA ALA A 23 -10.75 18.04 -14.64
C ALA A 23 -10.20 18.25 -16.06
N VAL A 24 -10.81 17.60 -17.04
CA VAL A 24 -10.55 17.86 -18.45
C VAL A 24 -11.73 18.67 -19.02
N PRO A 25 -11.52 19.91 -19.50
CA PRO A 25 -12.59 20.72 -20.06
C PRO A 25 -13.34 19.99 -21.19
N GLY A 26 -14.67 20.00 -21.13
CA GLY A 26 -15.51 19.35 -22.15
C GLY A 26 -15.63 17.83 -22.02
N VAL A 27 -15.03 17.22 -20.99
CA VAL A 27 -15.17 15.79 -20.70
C VAL A 27 -15.91 15.62 -19.38
N THR A 28 -17.06 14.94 -19.43
CA THR A 28 -17.76 14.51 -18.22
C THR A 28 -16.98 13.35 -17.60
N PRO A 29 -16.58 13.42 -16.33
CA PRO A 29 -15.89 12.30 -15.69
C PRO A 29 -16.77 11.05 -15.73
N THR A 30 -16.23 9.94 -16.23
CA THR A 30 -16.81 8.60 -16.04
C THR A 30 -16.50 8.02 -14.67
N SER A 31 -15.67 8.73 -13.89
CA SER A 31 -15.20 8.37 -12.57
C SER A 31 -16.08 8.97 -11.49
N GLY A 32 -16.35 8.20 -10.42
CA GLY A 32 -17.03 8.70 -9.22
C GLY A 32 -16.08 9.47 -8.29
N LEU A 33 -14.77 9.44 -8.56
CA LEU A 33 -13.77 10.15 -7.78
C LEU A 33 -13.80 11.64 -8.05
N SER A 34 -13.69 12.43 -6.99
CA SER A 34 -13.53 13.87 -7.08
C SER A 34 -12.15 14.25 -7.64
N VAL A 35 -12.08 15.43 -8.25
CA VAL A 35 -10.80 16.04 -8.63
C VAL A 35 -9.99 16.29 -7.36
N GLY A 36 -8.71 15.92 -7.38
CA GLY A 36 -7.86 16.07 -6.21
C GLY A 36 -6.63 15.17 -6.20
N GLU A 37 -5.95 15.20 -5.07
CA GLU A 37 -4.77 14.40 -4.80
C GLU A 37 -5.13 13.23 -3.87
N TYR A 38 -4.73 12.03 -4.25
CA TYR A 38 -4.94 10.78 -3.51
C TYR A 38 -3.60 10.17 -3.16
N ALA A 39 -3.32 10.00 -1.87
CA ALA A 39 -2.07 9.44 -1.36
C ALA A 39 -2.24 7.96 -1.02
N PHE A 40 -1.24 7.15 -1.40
CA PHE A 40 -1.13 5.74 -1.06
C PHE A 40 -0.17 5.59 0.13
N VAL A 41 -0.74 5.53 1.34
CA VAL A 41 0.01 5.46 2.60
C VAL A 41 0.45 4.03 2.85
N GLU A 42 1.76 3.82 3.03
CA GLU A 42 2.37 2.50 3.15
C GLU A 42 2.37 2.00 4.60
N PHE A 43 2.04 0.72 4.77
CA PHE A 43 2.13 -0.01 6.02
C PHE A 43 2.88 -1.32 5.81
N TYR A 44 3.75 -1.64 6.77
CA TYR A 44 4.59 -2.83 6.74
C TYR A 44 4.44 -3.67 8.00
N CYS A 45 4.77 -4.96 7.88
CA CYS A 45 4.79 -5.89 9.00
C CYS A 45 6.00 -5.59 9.91
N ASP A 46 5.71 -5.38 11.18
CA ASP A 46 6.64 -5.07 12.26
C ASP A 46 7.13 -6.33 13.01
N ASP A 47 6.66 -7.51 12.62
CA ASP A 47 7.25 -8.77 13.04
C ASP A 47 8.52 -9.05 12.21
N LEU A 48 9.67 -8.99 12.89
CA LEU A 48 10.99 -9.19 12.28
C LEU A 48 11.27 -10.64 11.90
N GLU A 49 10.48 -11.60 12.39
CA GLU A 49 10.52 -13.01 11.99
C GLU A 49 9.61 -13.27 10.78
N CYS A 50 8.67 -12.38 10.50
CA CYS A 50 7.76 -12.49 9.37
C CYS A 50 8.39 -11.92 8.08
N ASP A 51 8.59 -12.75 7.05
CA ASP A 51 9.04 -12.32 5.72
C ASP A 51 7.84 -12.25 4.74
N CYS A 52 6.84 -11.43 5.05
CA CYS A 52 5.60 -11.40 4.27
C CYS A 52 5.77 -10.81 2.87
N ARG A 53 6.82 -9.98 2.64
CA ARG A 53 7.13 -9.32 1.36
C ARG A 53 5.90 -8.71 0.67
N ARG A 54 5.12 -7.99 1.45
CA ARG A 54 3.89 -7.31 1.01
C ARG A 54 3.80 -5.95 1.71
N VAL A 55 3.06 -5.04 1.07
CA VAL A 55 2.64 -3.77 1.63
C VAL A 55 1.13 -3.81 1.81
N PHE A 56 0.65 -3.18 2.88
CA PHE A 56 -0.73 -2.76 3.01
C PHE A 56 -0.79 -1.26 2.72
N LEU A 57 -1.72 -0.84 1.88
CA LEU A 57 -1.86 0.54 1.44
C LEU A 57 -3.23 1.06 1.88
N GLU A 58 -3.24 2.20 2.56
CA GLU A 58 -4.45 2.99 2.74
C GLU A 58 -4.44 4.13 1.72
N VAL A 59 -5.58 4.33 1.06
CA VAL A 59 -5.77 5.45 0.13
C VAL A 59 -6.57 6.53 0.83
N ILE A 60 -5.98 7.72 0.95
CA ILE A 60 -6.64 8.90 1.52
C ILE A 60 -6.66 10.03 0.50
N ALA A 61 -7.69 10.88 0.56
CA ALA A 61 -7.73 12.10 -0.23
C ALA A 61 -7.09 13.26 0.55
N ARG A 62 -6.35 14.12 -0.13
CA ARG A 62 -5.71 15.29 0.50
C ARG A 62 -6.70 16.22 1.21
N HIS A 63 -7.93 16.32 0.68
CA HIS A 63 -9.00 17.14 1.25
C HIS A 63 -9.77 16.44 2.39
N GLN A 64 -9.52 15.16 2.62
CA GLN A 64 -10.19 14.34 3.64
C GLN A 64 -9.23 13.25 4.15
N GLN A 65 -8.23 13.66 4.94
CA GLN A 65 -7.17 12.78 5.42
C GLN A 65 -7.59 11.87 6.57
N ASP A 66 -8.73 12.16 7.20
CA ASP A 66 -9.34 11.41 8.29
C ASP A 66 -10.19 10.22 7.82
N LYS A 67 -10.42 10.08 6.51
CA LYS A 67 -11.22 9.00 5.93
C LYS A 67 -10.38 8.09 5.05
N ILE A 68 -10.45 6.80 5.32
CA ILE A 68 -9.87 5.75 4.46
C ILE A 68 -10.83 5.51 3.30
N LEU A 69 -10.34 5.69 2.07
CA LEU A 69 -11.14 5.49 0.86
C LEU A 69 -11.01 4.09 0.30
N ALA A 70 -9.82 3.50 0.41
CA ALA A 70 -9.55 2.12 0.03
C ALA A 70 -8.43 1.53 0.88
N SER A 71 -8.58 0.27 1.24
CA SER A 71 -7.53 -0.54 1.89
C SER A 71 -7.08 -1.65 0.94
N ILE A 72 -5.82 -1.63 0.49
CA ILE A 72 -5.29 -2.48 -0.58
C ILE A 72 -4.11 -3.31 -0.07
N ASN A 73 -4.14 -4.62 -0.30
CA ASN A 73 -2.99 -5.51 -0.14
C ASN A 73 -2.25 -5.67 -1.46
N TYR A 74 -0.91 -5.55 -1.43
CA TYR A 74 -0.07 -5.85 -2.59
C TYR A 74 1.23 -6.56 -2.21
N GLY A 75 1.59 -7.57 -2.98
CA GLY A 75 2.86 -8.30 -2.85
C GLY A 75 3.68 -8.30 -4.14
N TRP A 76 4.98 -8.02 -4.02
CA TRP A 76 5.90 -7.87 -5.16
C TRP A 76 6.61 -9.15 -5.61
N GLU A 77 6.45 -10.25 -4.88
CA GLU A 77 6.98 -11.55 -5.29
C GLU A 77 6.08 -12.26 -6.30
N LYS A 78 6.56 -13.35 -6.89
CA LYS A 78 5.72 -14.21 -7.75
C LYS A 78 4.63 -14.90 -6.92
N ALA A 79 3.49 -15.22 -7.52
CA ALA A 79 2.40 -15.93 -6.85
C ALA A 79 2.84 -17.27 -6.20
N SER A 80 3.87 -17.93 -6.74
CA SER A 80 4.45 -19.15 -6.14
C SER A 80 5.05 -18.91 -4.74
N TYR A 81 5.54 -17.71 -4.46
CA TYR A 81 6.02 -17.31 -3.13
C TYR A 81 4.88 -17.33 -2.11
N TYR A 82 3.78 -16.64 -2.43
CA TYR A 82 2.63 -16.52 -1.54
C TYR A 82 1.87 -17.84 -1.38
N ARG A 83 1.77 -18.66 -2.44
CA ARG A 83 1.12 -19.98 -2.36
C ARG A 83 1.72 -20.88 -1.28
N LYS A 84 3.05 -20.85 -1.11
CA LYS A 84 3.73 -21.65 -0.07
C LYS A 84 3.40 -21.18 1.35
N ARG A 85 3.06 -19.90 1.52
CA ARG A 85 2.76 -19.28 2.81
C ARG A 85 1.27 -19.23 3.15
N MET A 86 0.40 -19.44 2.15
CA MET A 86 -1.06 -19.44 2.29
C MET A 86 -1.67 -20.67 1.60
N PRO A 87 -1.32 -21.90 2.01
CA PRO A 87 -1.83 -23.12 1.37
C PRO A 87 -3.35 -23.28 1.52
N TRP A 88 -3.96 -22.65 2.52
CA TRP A 88 -5.41 -22.70 2.78
C TRP A 88 -6.24 -21.78 1.88
N ASP A 89 -5.61 -20.82 1.18
CA ASP A 89 -6.30 -19.92 0.24
C ASP A 89 -5.65 -20.00 -1.16
N PRO A 90 -6.23 -20.80 -2.07
CA PRO A 90 -5.71 -20.95 -3.43
C PRO A 90 -5.76 -19.66 -4.26
N ASN A 91 -6.63 -18.71 -3.91
CA ASN A 91 -6.88 -17.50 -4.67
C ASN A 91 -6.03 -16.31 -4.19
N ALA A 92 -5.72 -16.26 -2.88
CA ALA A 92 -4.91 -15.22 -2.27
C ALA A 92 -3.60 -14.92 -3.03
N PRO A 93 -2.82 -15.91 -3.51
CA PRO A 93 -1.58 -15.62 -4.23
C PRO A 93 -1.76 -14.78 -5.50
N ARG A 94 -2.87 -14.97 -6.23
CA ARG A 94 -3.15 -14.18 -7.44
C ARG A 94 -3.64 -12.78 -7.06
N GLN A 95 -4.48 -12.69 -6.04
CA GLN A 95 -5.04 -11.42 -5.54
C GLN A 95 -3.93 -10.51 -5.00
N ILE A 96 -3.05 -11.05 -4.14
CA ILE A 96 -1.92 -10.32 -3.56
C ILE A 96 -0.99 -9.74 -4.63
N VAL A 97 -0.64 -10.53 -5.65
CA VAL A 97 0.29 -10.09 -6.70
C VAL A 97 -0.34 -9.08 -7.65
N ARG A 98 -1.66 -9.13 -7.83
CA ARG A 98 -2.38 -8.14 -8.63
C ARG A 98 -2.64 -6.85 -7.85
N GLY A 99 -2.66 -6.92 -6.52
CA GLY A 99 -3.31 -5.90 -5.69
C GLY A 99 -4.78 -6.25 -5.51
N SER A 100 -5.25 -6.30 -4.27
CA SER A 100 -6.66 -6.57 -3.96
C SER A 100 -7.12 -5.76 -2.76
N LEU A 101 -8.42 -5.45 -2.70
CA LEU A 101 -9.01 -4.88 -1.49
C LEU A 101 -8.83 -5.85 -0.31
N ASP A 102 -8.52 -5.29 0.85
CA ASP A 102 -8.52 -6.01 2.11
C ASP A 102 -9.96 -6.05 2.66
N PRO A 103 -10.61 -7.23 2.77
CA PRO A 103 -11.98 -7.33 3.24
C PRO A 103 -12.14 -7.08 4.74
N MET A 104 -11.04 -7.05 5.50
CA MET A 104 -11.06 -6.85 6.96
C MET A 104 -10.85 -5.40 7.37
N ASN A 105 -10.61 -4.50 6.42
CA ASN A 105 -10.33 -3.08 6.67
C ASN A 105 -11.37 -2.17 6.01
N GLU A 106 -11.36 -0.90 6.41
CA GLU A 106 -12.32 0.09 5.92
C GLU A 106 -12.23 0.27 4.40
N GLN A 107 -13.40 0.37 3.77
CA GLN A 107 -13.58 0.63 2.35
C GLN A 107 -14.68 1.68 2.18
N SER A 108 -14.48 2.61 1.25
CA SER A 108 -15.53 3.53 0.82
C SER A 108 -16.25 3.02 -0.43
N GLU A 109 -17.29 3.72 -0.86
CA GLU A 109 -17.96 3.47 -2.15
C GLU A 109 -17.00 3.58 -3.36
N HIS A 110 -15.86 4.26 -3.20
CA HIS A 110 -14.86 4.44 -4.25
C HIS A 110 -13.75 3.36 -4.24
N ALA A 111 -13.82 2.38 -3.34
CA ALA A 111 -12.71 1.44 -3.12
C ALA A 111 -12.34 0.63 -4.38
N GLU A 112 -13.33 0.12 -5.10
CA GLU A 112 -13.10 -0.65 -6.34
C GLU A 112 -12.45 0.22 -7.42
N GLU A 113 -12.92 1.45 -7.59
CA GLU A 113 -12.36 2.39 -8.56
C GLU A 113 -10.91 2.78 -8.23
N LEU A 114 -10.61 2.98 -6.94
CA LEU A 114 -9.23 3.23 -6.48
C LEU A 114 -8.33 2.01 -6.65
N LEU A 115 -8.86 0.79 -6.47
CA LEU A 115 -8.13 -0.43 -6.77
C LEU A 115 -7.82 -0.52 -8.27
N GLU A 116 -8.78 -0.23 -9.14
CA GLU A 116 -8.54 -0.23 -10.59
C GLU A 116 -7.48 0.79 -10.98
N LEU A 117 -7.55 2.01 -10.42
CA LEU A 117 -6.56 3.06 -10.61
C LEU A 117 -5.17 2.63 -10.13
N PHE A 118 -5.10 1.97 -8.98
CA PHE A 118 -3.87 1.39 -8.46
C PHE A 118 -3.28 0.37 -9.44
N GLN A 119 -4.08 -0.62 -9.85
CA GLN A 119 -3.66 -1.70 -10.74
C GLN A 119 -3.21 -1.21 -12.12
N ARG A 120 -3.91 -0.22 -12.69
CA ARG A 120 -3.67 0.24 -14.06
C ARG A 120 -2.60 1.32 -14.18
N HIS A 121 -2.52 2.23 -13.21
CA HIS A 121 -1.73 3.46 -13.35
C HIS A 121 -0.61 3.59 -12.32
N VAL A 122 -0.82 3.11 -11.09
CA VAL A 122 0.15 3.28 -10.00
C VAL A 122 1.16 2.13 -9.97
N LEU A 123 0.67 0.90 -10.14
CA LEU A 123 1.43 -0.33 -10.01
C LEU A 123 2.28 -0.62 -11.26
N ASN A 124 3.34 0.16 -11.43
CA ASN A 124 4.38 -0.09 -12.42
C ASN A 124 5.66 -0.65 -11.77
N GLU A 125 6.60 -1.10 -12.60
CA GLU A 125 7.84 -1.72 -12.15
C GLU A 125 8.67 -0.81 -11.23
N LEU A 126 8.74 0.50 -11.53
CA LEU A 126 9.46 1.46 -10.68
C LEU A 126 8.82 1.59 -9.30
N TYR A 127 7.49 1.58 -9.24
CA TYR A 127 6.79 1.62 -7.96
C TYR A 127 6.95 0.31 -7.17
N ARG A 128 6.88 -0.84 -7.85
CA ARG A 128 7.16 -2.15 -7.24
C ARG A 128 8.55 -2.21 -6.61
N LEU A 129 9.58 -1.75 -7.33
CA LEU A 129 10.96 -1.72 -6.83
C LEU A 129 11.11 -0.78 -5.63
N ARG A 130 10.40 0.36 -5.64
CA ARG A 130 10.36 1.27 -4.50
C ARG A 130 9.73 0.63 -3.27
N LEU A 131 8.56 -0.01 -3.41
CA LEU A 131 7.89 -0.70 -2.29
C LEU A 131 8.79 -1.77 -1.67
N ARG A 132 9.55 -2.50 -2.49
CA ARG A 132 10.55 -3.46 -2.00
C ARG A 132 11.70 -2.77 -1.25
N ARG A 133 12.21 -1.64 -1.75
CA ARG A 133 13.24 -0.85 -1.07
C ARG A 133 12.74 -0.30 0.27
N HIS A 134 11.55 0.29 0.29
CA HIS A 134 10.93 0.83 1.51
C HIS A 134 10.75 -0.26 2.57
N TYR A 135 10.27 -1.45 2.17
CA TYR A 135 10.19 -2.60 3.07
C TYR A 135 11.55 -2.98 3.68
N GLN A 136 12.62 -2.98 2.89
CA GLN A 136 13.96 -3.29 3.39
C GLN A 136 14.44 -2.23 4.39
N LEU A 137 14.37 -0.95 4.01
CA LEU A 137 14.74 0.17 4.87
C LEU A 137 13.94 0.17 6.18
N PHE A 138 12.64 -0.08 6.09
CA PHE A 138 11.75 -0.17 7.25
C PHE A 138 12.18 -1.28 8.21
N ARG A 139 12.48 -2.48 7.71
CA ARG A 139 12.92 -3.61 8.55
C ARG A 139 14.28 -3.36 9.18
N ASP A 140 15.20 -2.77 8.43
CA ASP A 140 16.54 -2.47 8.93
C ASP A 140 16.48 -1.42 10.05
N GLU A 141 15.66 -0.38 9.87
CA GLU A 141 15.46 0.65 10.89
C GLU A 141 14.71 0.11 12.11
N LEU A 142 13.69 -0.73 11.91
CA LEU A 142 12.98 -1.36 13.02
C LEU A 142 13.88 -2.28 13.86
N ARG A 143 14.80 -3.03 13.22
CA ARG A 143 15.85 -3.78 13.93
C ARG A 143 16.74 -2.86 14.74
N ARG A 144 17.20 -1.76 14.14
CA ARG A 144 18.05 -0.77 14.81
C ARG A 144 17.40 -0.22 16.08
N HIS A 145 16.13 0.16 16.01
CA HIS A 145 15.38 0.64 17.18
C HIS A 145 15.26 -0.42 18.29
N ARG A 146 14.92 -1.67 17.94
CA ARG A 146 14.81 -2.77 18.91
C ARG A 146 16.16 -3.23 19.50
N HIS A 147 17.28 -2.93 18.86
CA HIS A 147 18.61 -3.16 19.44
C HIS A 147 19.01 -2.06 20.44
N ILE A 148 18.48 -0.85 20.27
CA ILE A 148 18.74 0.28 21.16
C ILE A 148 17.86 0.21 22.41
N GLU A 149 16.63 -0.27 22.28
CA GLU A 149 15.75 -0.56 23.43
C GLU A 149 16.05 -1.97 23.96
N PRO A 150 16.65 -2.13 25.17
CA PRO A 150 16.82 -3.46 25.74
C PRO A 150 15.44 -4.10 25.97
N PRO A 151 15.33 -5.44 25.88
CA PRO A 151 14.08 -6.12 26.22
C PRO A 151 13.68 -5.75 27.65
N LYS A 152 12.43 -5.30 27.82
CA LYS A 152 11.80 -5.06 29.13
C LYS A 152 11.57 -6.37 29.87
#